data_AF-A0A6L7JSF7-F1
#
_entry.id   AF-A0A6L7JSF7-F1
#
_cell.length_a   1.000
_cell.length_b   1.000
_cell.length_c   1.000
_cell.angle_alpha   90.00
_cell.angle_beta   90.00
_cell.angle_gamma   90.00
#
_symmetry.space_group_name_H-M   'P 1'
#
loop_
_entity.id
_entity.type
_entity.pdbx_description
1 polymer ?
#
loop_
_entity_poly.entity_id
_entity_poly.type
_entity_poly.pdbx_seq_one_letter_code
_entity_poly.pdbx_strand_id
1 'polypeptide(L)' 'RDTLERISYILGIYKYLQILLPDQKLADEWVKRPNSAPLFDGRSALDLMMSGRVADLFIVRQYLDAERGGWA' A
#
# COMPACT_ATOMS: atom_id res chain seq x y z
N ARG A 1 3.05 -17.19 -11.91
CA ARG A 1 3.75 -15.90 -12.10
C ARG A 1 2.94 -14.76 -11.47
N ASP A 2 1.70 -14.54 -11.92
CA ASP A 2 0.77 -13.53 -11.35
C ASP A 2 0.60 -13.62 -9.82
N THR A 3 0.37 -14.83 -9.28
CA THR A 3 0.20 -15.02 -7.82
C THR A 3 1.42 -14.58 -7.01
N LEU A 4 2.62 -14.94 -7.45
CA LEU A 4 3.86 -14.55 -6.76
C LEU A 4 4.08 -13.04 -6.82
N GLU A 5 3.72 -12.41 -7.94
CA GLU A 5 3.80 -10.97 -8.10
C GLU A 5 2.83 -10.24 -7.14
N ARG A 6 1.57 -10.69 -7.07
CA ARG A 6 0.59 -10.15 -6.10
C ARG A 6 1.07 -10.29 -4.66
N ILE A 7 1.57 -11.48 -4.29
CA ILE A 7 2.11 -11.73 -2.95
C ILE A 7 3.30 -10.79 -2.67
N SER A 8 4.21 -10.63 -3.63
CA SER A 8 5.35 -9.71 -3.50
C SER A 8 4.90 -8.28 -3.23
N TYR A 9 3.88 -7.78 -3.94
CA TYR A 9 3.34 -6.43 -3.69
C TYR A 9 2.68 -6.31 -2.32
N ILE A 10 1.87 -7.28 -1.90
CA ILE A 10 1.22 -7.26 -0.58
C ILE A 10 2.27 -7.25 0.54
N LEU A 11 3.30 -8.09 0.45
CA LEU A 11 4.38 -8.12 1.42
C LEU A 11 5.20 -6.82 1.43
N GLY A 12 5.42 -6.21 0.25
CA GLY A 12 6.05 -4.91 0.13
C GLY A 12 5.25 -3.79 0.80
N ILE A 13 3.94 -3.73 0.56
CA ILE A 13 3.01 -2.79 1.20
C ILE A 13 3.08 -2.94 2.72
N TYR A 14 2.95 -4.17 3.23
CA TYR A 14 3.05 -4.45 4.66
C TYR A 14 4.37 -3.96 5.24
N LYS A 15 5.50 -4.34 4.61
CA LYS A 15 6.84 -3.91 5.04
C LYS A 15 6.96 -2.39 5.12
N TYR A 16 6.50 -1.66 4.11
CA TYR A 16 6.64 -0.20 4.11
C TYR A 16 5.77 0.46 5.17
N LEU A 17 4.56 -0.05 5.43
CA LEU A 17 3.73 0.46 6.53
C LEU A 17 4.40 0.28 7.88
N GLN A 18 5.03 -0.87 8.13
CA GLN A 18 5.77 -1.14 9.38
C GLN A 18 7.03 -0.27 9.54
N ILE A 19 7.56 0.29 8.45
CA ILE A 19 8.69 1.23 8.50
C ILE A 19 8.21 2.66 8.71
N LEU A 20 7.13 3.06 8.03
CA LEU A 20 6.60 4.42 8.03
C LEU A 20 5.87 4.77 9.32
N LEU A 21 5.19 3.79 9.93
CA LEU A 21 4.32 4.01 11.07
C LEU A 21 4.92 3.35 12.32
N PRO A 22 5.25 4.12 13.36
CA PRO A 22 5.92 3.61 14.57
C PRO A 22 5.00 2.73 15.44
N ASP A 23 3.69 2.85 15.26
CA ASP A 23 2.70 2.01 15.94
C ASP A 23 2.23 0.90 14.97
N GLN A 24 2.49 -0.35 15.35
CA GLN A 24 2.15 -1.52 14.55
C GLN A 24 0.64 -1.65 14.30
N LYS A 25 -0.21 -1.29 15.27
CA LYS A 25 -1.66 -1.33 15.12
C LYS A 25 -2.13 -0.27 14.12
N LEU A 26 -1.54 0.92 14.16
CA LEU A 26 -1.82 1.96 13.16
C LEU A 26 -1.36 1.50 11.77
N ALA A 27 -0.22 0.82 11.65
CA ALA A 27 0.26 0.26 10.40
C ALA A 27 -0.70 -0.79 9.82
N ASP A 28 -1.19 -1.72 10.65
CA ASP A 28 -2.09 -2.79 10.23
C ASP A 28 -3.50 -2.28 9.87
N GLU A 29 -3.96 -1.21 10.53
CA GLU A 29 -5.27 -0.60 10.24
C GLU A 29 -5.25 0.36 9.06
N TRP A 30 -4.08 0.91 8.69
CA TRP A 30 -3.95 1.98 7.71
C TRP A 30 -4.63 1.66 6.38
N VAL A 31 -4.46 0.43 5.87
CA VAL A 31 -5.02 0.03 4.57
C VAL A 31 -6.54 0.12 4.51
N LYS A 32 -7.22 0.06 5.66
CA LYS A 32 -8.69 0.10 5.78
C LYS A 32 -9.23 1.51 6.00
N ARG A 33 -8.36 2.48 6.34
CA ARG A 33 -8.79 3.84 6.65
C ARG A 33 -8.97 4.65 5.36
N PRO A 34 -9.95 5.58 5.31
CA PRO A 34 -10.01 6.59 4.26
C PRO A 34 -8.69 7.33 4.15
N ASN A 35 -8.21 7.53 2.92
CA ASN A 35 -6.93 8.19 2.65
C ASN A 35 -7.15 9.41 1.75
N SER A 36 -6.68 10.57 2.21
CA SER A 36 -6.81 11.85 1.51
C SER A 36 -5.75 12.10 0.45
N ALA A 37 -4.73 11.23 0.32
CA ALA A 37 -3.75 11.38 -0.74
C ALA A 37 -4.42 11.21 -2.11
N PRO A 38 -4.01 12.00 -3.14
CA PRO A 38 -4.69 12.05 -4.43
C PRO A 38 -4.90 10.70 -5.11
N LEU A 39 -4.01 9.73 -4.87
CA LEU A 39 -4.11 8.37 -5.39
C LEU A 39 -5.40 7.66 -4.96
N PHE A 40 -5.88 7.90 -3.74
CA PHE A 40 -6.97 7.13 -3.16
C PHE A 40 -8.33 7.81 -3.30
N ASP A 41 -8.36 9.11 -3.63
CA ASP A 41 -9.60 9.87 -3.84
C ASP A 41 -10.57 9.75 -2.64
N GLY A 42 -10.02 9.86 -1.42
CA GLY A 42 -10.78 9.71 -0.17
C GLY A 42 -11.17 8.28 0.21
N ARG A 43 -10.92 7.28 -0.66
CA ARG A 43 -11.16 5.86 -0.37
C ARG A 43 -10.00 5.23 0.40
N SER A 44 -10.17 3.99 0.83
CA SER A 44 -9.10 3.25 1.49
C SER A 44 -8.12 2.66 0.47
N ALA A 45 -6.89 2.40 0.90
CA ALA A 45 -5.93 1.70 0.05
C ALA A 45 -6.41 0.27 -0.28
N LEU A 46 -7.13 -0.37 0.65
CA LEU A 46 -7.72 -1.69 0.47
C LEU A 46 -8.73 -1.73 -0.68
N ASP A 47 -9.55 -0.68 -0.85
CA ASP A 47 -10.51 -0.58 -1.96
C ASP A 47 -9.80 -0.65 -3.32
N LEU A 48 -8.65 0.02 -3.44
CA LEU A 48 -7.82 -0.01 -4.65
C LEU A 48 -7.14 -1.37 -4.82
N MET A 49 -6.58 -1.94 -3.76
CA MET A 49 -5.94 -3.27 -3.77
C MET A 49 -6.91 -4.40 -4.18
N MET A 50 -8.20 -4.22 -3.91
CA MET A 50 -9.26 -5.19 -4.21
C MET A 50 -9.91 -5.04 -5.59
N SER A 51 -9.47 -4.09 -6.43
CA SER A 51 -10.06 -3.86 -7.76
C SER A 51 -9.89 -5.01 -8.77
N GLY A 52 -9.05 -6.00 -8.43
CA GLY A 52 -8.72 -7.14 -9.27
C GLY A 52 -7.49 -6.96 -10.16
N ARG A 53 -6.95 -5.74 -10.31
CA ARG A 53 -5.75 -5.47 -11.14
C ARG A 53 -4.46 -5.57 -10.34
N VAL A 54 -3.45 -6.26 -10.88
CA VAL A 54 -2.11 -6.31 -10.28
C VAL A 54 -1.45 -4.93 -10.23
N ALA A 55 -1.69 -4.10 -11.25
CA ALA A 55 -1.18 -2.73 -11.33
C ALA A 55 -1.60 -1.86 -10.14
N ASP A 56 -2.76 -2.12 -9.56
CA ASP A 56 -3.27 -1.36 -8.42
C ASP A 56 -2.47 -1.69 -7.15
N LEU A 57 -2.09 -2.95 -6.95
CA LEU A 57 -1.16 -3.34 -5.88
C LEU A 57 0.22 -2.70 -6.06
N PHE A 58 0.70 -2.65 -7.31
CA PHE A 58 1.96 -2.00 -7.64
C PHE A 58 1.95 -0.50 -7.30
N ILE A 59 0.88 0.23 -7.67
CA ILE A 59 0.80 1.67 -7.42
C ILE A 59 0.71 1.96 -5.92
N VAL A 60 -0.04 1.18 -5.13
CA VAL A 60 -0.07 1.34 -3.67
C VAL A 60 1.30 1.09 -3.05
N ARG A 61 2.02 0.05 -3.52
CA ARG A 61 3.40 -0.20 -3.07
C ARG A 61 4.32 0.97 -3.43
N GLN A 62 4.22 1.49 -4.64
CA GLN A 62 5.05 2.60 -5.12
C GLN A 62 4.78 3.88 -4.32
N TYR A 63 3.53 4.16 -4.00
CA TYR A 63 3.15 5.27 -3.12
C TYR A 63 3.86 5.17 -1.76
N LEU A 64 3.78 4.01 -1.09
CA LEU A 64 4.42 3.82 0.21
C LEU A 64 5.95 3.85 0.16
N ASP A 65 6.55 3.35 -0.92
CA ASP A 65 7.99 3.45 -1.11
C ASP A 65 8.43 4.91 -1.30
N ALA A 66 7.64 5.72 -2.01
CA ALA A 66 7.88 7.16 -2.16
C ALA A 66 7.76 7.91 -0.82
N GLU A 67 6.72 7.63 -0.02
CA GLU A 67 6.55 8.22 1.32
C GLU A 67 7.72 7.90 2.26
N ARG A 68 8.37 6.75 2.07
CA ARG A 68 9.58 6.36 2.83
C ARG A 68 10.82 7.17 2.43
N GLY A 69 10.75 7.98 1.38
CA GLY A 69 11.90 8.64 0.77
C GLY A 69 12.62 7.77 -0.27
N GLY A 70 11.95 6.75 -0.81
CA GLY A 70 12.48 5.80 -1.80
C GLY A 70 12.58 6.33 -3.24
N TRP A 71 12.89 7.62 -3.42
CA TRP A 71 13.34 8.15 -4.71
C TRP A 71 14.79 8.62 -4.57
N ALA A 72 15.70 7.68 -4.76
CA ALA A 72 17.12 7.86 -5.00
C ALA A 72 17.57 6.85 -6.08
#